data_AF-A0A972D6J3-F1
#
_entry.id   AF-A0A972D6J3-F1
#
_cell.length_a   1.000
_cell.length_b   1.000
_cell.length_c   1.000
_cell.angle_alpha   90.00
_cell.angle_beta   90.00
_cell.angle_gamma   90.00
#
_symmetry.space_group_name_H-M   'P 1'
#
loop_
_entity.id
_entity.type
_entity.pdbx_description
1 polymer ?
#
loop_
_entity_poly.entity_id
_entity_poly.type
_entity_poly.pdbx_seq_one_letter_code
_entity_poly.pdbx_strand_id
1 'polypeptide(L)' 'MGDPEAKVYLYHTDHLGSIKAVTNIAGEVVWNAEYLAFGTRFGVSEGSGFEEWHGFTGKEYDPDTGLYYFNARWY' A
#
# COMPACT_ATOMS: atom_id res chain seq x y z
N MET A 1 24.16 0.09 -13.53
CA MET A 1 23.35 -1.08 -13.94
C MET A 1 22.71 -1.61 -12.67
N GLY A 2 21.39 -1.80 -12.65
CA GLY A 2 20.65 -2.18 -11.44
C GLY A 2 21.05 -3.56 -10.93
N ASP A 3 20.96 -3.73 -9.62
CA ASP A 3 21.29 -4.97 -8.92
C ASP A 3 20.36 -6.11 -9.40
N PRO A 4 20.89 -7.23 -9.94
CA PRO A 4 20.08 -8.33 -10.45
C PRO A 4 19.26 -9.05 -9.37
N GLU A 5 19.55 -8.85 -8.07
CA GLU A 5 18.74 -9.38 -6.96
C GLU A 5 17.66 -8.40 -6.46
N ALA A 6 17.57 -7.19 -7.04
CA ALA A 6 16.56 -6.23 -6.65
C ALA A 6 15.15 -6.75 -6.96
N LYS A 7 14.35 -6.94 -5.91
CA LYS A 7 12.92 -7.23 -6.07
C LYS A 7 12.21 -5.97 -6.55
N VAL A 8 11.58 -6.07 -7.70
CA VAL A 8 10.80 -4.97 -8.29
C VAL A 8 9.31 -5.21 -8.00
N TYR A 9 8.67 -4.17 -7.45
CA TYR A 9 7.25 -4.14 -7.15
C TYR A 9 6.58 -3.01 -7.92
N LEU A 10 5.38 -3.30 -8.41
CA LEU A 10 4.56 -2.39 -9.23
C LEU A 10 3.36 -1.94 -8.41
N TYR A 11 3.25 -0.64 -8.19
CA TYR A 11 2.19 -0.01 -7.40
C TYR A 11 1.01 0.37 -8.30
N HIS A 12 -0.18 -0.09 -7.92
CA HIS A 12 -1.44 0.24 -8.59
C HIS A 12 -2.24 1.20 -7.72
N THR A 13 -2.30 2.45 -8.13
CA THR A 13 -2.98 3.52 -7.39
C THR A 13 -4.30 3.95 -8.02
N ASP A 14 -5.21 4.48 -7.22
CA ASP A 14 -6.39 5.20 -7.71
C ASP A 14 -6.05 6.66 -8.11
N HIS A 15 -7.06 7.41 -8.56
CA HIS A 15 -6.88 8.79 -9.00
C HIS A 15 -6.41 9.76 -7.88
N LEU A 16 -6.58 9.38 -6.62
CA LEU A 16 -6.16 10.14 -5.44
C LEU A 16 -4.78 9.69 -4.92
N GLY A 17 -4.18 8.66 -5.54
CA GLY A 17 -2.91 8.10 -5.12
C GLY A 17 -3.02 7.03 -4.04
N SER A 18 -4.22 6.55 -3.71
CA SER A 18 -4.38 5.44 -2.76
C SER A 18 -3.93 4.13 -3.40
N ILE A 19 -3.07 3.38 -2.72
CA ILE A 19 -2.50 2.13 -3.24
C ILE A 19 -3.52 1.00 -3.09
N LYS A 20 -4.09 0.52 -4.20
CA LYS A 20 -5.10 -0.55 -4.14
C LYS A 20 -4.49 -1.94 -4.25
N ALA A 21 -3.40 -2.06 -5.00
CA ALA A 21 -2.70 -3.34 -5.16
C ALA A 21 -1.22 -3.10 -5.43
N VAL A 22 -0.41 -4.08 -5.07
CA VAL A 22 1.00 -4.17 -5.41
C VAL A 22 1.25 -5.54 -6.02
N THR A 23 1.92 -5.56 -7.18
CA THR A 23 2.26 -6.80 -7.89
C THR A 23 3.76 -6.93 -8.07
N ASN A 24 4.27 -8.16 -8.15
CA ASN A 24 5.64 -8.42 -8.58
C ASN A 24 5.78 -8.33 -10.11
N ILE A 25 7.00 -8.48 -10.64
CA ILE A 25 7.25 -8.48 -12.09
C ILE A 25 6.59 -9.64 -12.85
N ALA A 26 6.23 -10.72 -12.15
CA ALA A 26 5.51 -11.85 -12.71
C ALA A 26 3.99 -11.60 -12.78
N GLY A 27 3.51 -10.46 -12.26
CA GLY A 27 2.10 -10.09 -12.22
C GLY A 27 1.32 -10.72 -11.07
N GLU A 28 2.00 -11.37 -10.12
CA GLU A 28 1.36 -11.91 -8.92
C GLU A 28 1.09 -10.79 -7.92
N VAL A 29 -0.12 -10.78 -7.35
CA VAL A 29 -0.51 -9.83 -6.32
C VAL A 29 0.20 -10.19 -5.02
N VAL A 30 1.09 -9.31 -4.57
CA VAL A 30 1.80 -9.48 -3.30
C VAL A 30 1.12 -8.71 -2.18
N TRP A 31 0.26 -7.76 -2.51
CA TRP A 31 -0.55 -7.02 -1.53
C TRP A 31 -1.74 -6.36 -2.22
N ASN A 32 -2.89 -6.31 -1.56
CA ASN A 32 -4.00 -5.47 -1.97
C ASN A 32 -4.83 -5.03 -0.78
N ALA A 33 -5.43 -3.84 -0.90
CA ALA A 33 -6.41 -3.33 0.04
C ALA A 33 -7.46 -2.50 -0.69
N GLU A 34 -8.66 -2.52 -0.15
CA GLU A 34 -9.73 -1.60 -0.53
C GLU A 34 -9.85 -0.50 0.53
N TYR A 35 -10.27 0.68 0.10
CA TYR A 35 -10.52 1.80 1.00
C TYR A 35 -11.98 2.20 0.93
N LEU A 36 -12.62 2.31 2.09
CA LEU A 36 -13.92 2.97 2.20
C LEU A 36 -13.75 4.49 1.99
N ALA A 37 -14.87 5.20 1.84
CA ALA A 37 -14.90 6.62 1.45
C ALA A 37 -14.04 7.57 2.33
N PHE A 38 -13.70 7.15 3.56
CA PHE A 38 -12.88 7.92 4.50
C PHE A 38 -11.50 7.30 4.80
N GLY A 39 -11.03 6.37 3.97
CA GLY A 39 -9.68 5.81 4.09
C GLY A 39 -9.52 4.59 4.99
N THR A 40 -10.61 4.13 5.62
CA THR A 40 -10.60 2.86 6.37
C THR A 40 -10.22 1.70 5.44
N ARG A 41 -9.11 1.00 5.77
CA ARG A 41 -8.67 -0.21 5.05
C ARG A 41 -9.70 -1.31 5.25
N PHE A 42 -10.13 -1.91 4.15
CA PHE A 42 -11.06 -3.04 4.12
C PHE A 42 -10.55 -4.11 3.15
N GLY A 43 -10.82 -5.38 3.43
CA GLY A 43 -10.47 -6.48 2.52
C GLY A 43 -8.97 -6.61 2.24
N VAL A 44 -8.12 -6.34 3.25
CA VAL A 44 -6.66 -6.44 3.10
C VAL A 44 -6.27 -7.90 2.85
N SER A 45 -5.51 -8.13 1.79
CA SER A 45 -4.86 -9.41 1.54
C SER A 45 -3.38 -9.17 1.31
N GLU A 46 -2.57 -9.84 2.13
CA GLU A 46 -1.11 -9.71 2.12
C GLU A 46 -0.51 -11.03 1.65
N GLY A 47 0.30 -10.97 0.61
CA GLY A 47 1.19 -12.04 0.22
C GLY A 47 2.36 -12.12 1.18
N SER A 48 2.89 -13.33 1.39
CA SER A 48 3.99 -13.54 2.33
C SER A 48 5.22 -12.69 1.97
N GLY A 49 5.63 -11.80 2.89
CA GLY A 49 6.90 -11.08 2.81
C GLY A 49 6.88 -9.72 2.12
N PHE A 50 5.71 -9.10 1.93
CA PHE A 50 5.60 -7.71 1.50
C PHE A 50 4.72 -6.94 2.48
N GLU A 51 5.27 -5.87 3.08
CA GLU A 51 4.59 -5.03 4.06
C GLU A 51 4.41 -3.63 3.47
N GLU A 52 3.16 -3.21 3.27
CA GLU A 52 2.85 -1.93 2.62
C GLU A 52 2.48 -0.85 3.64
N TRP A 53 3.45 0.03 3.90
CA TRP A 53 3.32 1.12 4.87
C TRP A 53 2.57 2.33 4.30
N HIS A 54 2.47 2.49 2.98
CA HIS A 54 1.74 3.59 2.36
C HIS A 54 0.35 3.11 1.95
N GLY A 55 -0.70 3.86 2.28
CA GLY A 55 -2.07 3.47 1.96
C GLY A 55 -2.88 4.57 1.30
N PHE A 56 -3.96 4.97 1.98
CA PHE A 56 -4.89 5.98 1.53
C PHE A 56 -4.16 7.29 1.17
N THR A 57 -4.39 7.80 -0.03
CA THR A 57 -3.73 9.00 -0.59
C THR A 57 -2.19 8.98 -0.59
N GLY A 58 -1.58 7.79 -0.51
CA GLY A 58 -0.12 7.64 -0.44
C GLY A 58 0.48 8.05 0.92
N LYS A 59 -0.32 8.12 1.99
CA LYS A 59 0.15 8.43 3.34
C LYS A 59 0.50 7.18 4.12
N GLU A 60 1.47 7.32 5.01
CA GLU A 60 1.88 6.27 5.93
C GLU A 60 0.70 5.92 6.85
N TYR A 61 0.38 4.63 6.85
CA TYR A 61 -0.61 4.04 7.74
C TYR A 61 0.12 3.41 8.93
N ASP A 62 -0.25 3.81 10.13
CA ASP A 62 0.24 3.22 11.36
C ASP A 62 -0.72 2.08 11.81
N PRO A 63 -0.28 0.81 11.73
CA PRO A 63 -1.11 -0.33 12.11
C PRO A 63 -1.39 -0.41 13.62
N ASP A 64 -0.55 0.19 14.48
CA ASP A 64 -0.73 0.15 15.93
C ASP A 64 -1.87 1.09 16.37
N THR A 65 -2.08 2.19 15.64
CA THR A 65 -3.10 3.20 15.96
C THR A 65 -4.30 3.16 15.02
N GLY A 66 -4.18 2.57 13.84
CA GLY A 66 -5.20 2.56 12.80
C GLY A 66 -5.39 3.90 12.10
N LEU A 67 -4.40 4.80 12.21
CA LEU A 67 -4.45 6.17 11.70
C LEU A 67 -3.42 6.40 10.58
N TYR A 68 -3.74 7.31 9.67
CA TYR A 68 -2.87 7.83 8.64
C TYR A 68 -2.20 9.12 9.10
N TYR A 69 -0.89 9.21 8.86
CA TYR A 69 -0.13 10.40 9.14
C TYR A 69 -0.15 11.39 7.97
N PHE A 70 -0.80 12.54 8.15
CA PHE A 70 -0.87 13.63 7.17
C PHE A 70 0.03 14.81 7.57
N ASN A 71 1.30 14.55 7.89
CA ASN A 71 2.33 15.53 8.30
C ASN A 71 2.02 16.33 9.58
N ALA A 72 0.89 17.03 9.65
CA ALA A 72 0.51 17.87 10.79
C ALA A 72 -0.70 17.34 11.58
N ARG A 73 -1.38 16.30 11.07
CA ARG A 73 -2.60 15.72 11.66
C ARG A 73 -2.65 14.22 11.42
N TRP A 74 -3.25 13.49 12.37
CA TRP A 74 -3.56 12.07 12.27
C TRP A 74 -5.02 11.88 11.85
N TYR A 75 -5.28 10.98 10.92
CA TYR A 75 -6.62 10.72 10.35
C TYR A 75 -7.00 9.26 10.38
#